data_AF-A0A495J2Z2-F1
#
_entry.id   AF-A0A495J2Z2-F1
#
_cell.length_a   1.000
_cell.length_b   1.000
_cell.length_c   1.000
_cell.angle_alpha   90.00
_cell.angle_beta   90.00
_cell.angle_gamma   90.00
#
_symmetry.space_group_name_H-M   'P 1'
#
loop_
_entity.id
_entity.type
_entity.pdbx_description
1 polymer ?
#
loop_
_entity_poly.entity_id
_entity_poly.type
_entity_poly.pdbx_seq_one_letter_code
_entity_poly.pdbx_strand_id
1 'polypeptide(L)'
;MFNHKKIIVTVCLTATVVFAATASMQTTEPEKPEWKNLKVLPKKISKQDLDKVMDDWRDALGVRCGFCHARNAETNKNDFASDAKPEKEAARKMMTMTAKINSKYFKADKDDKTMTAAITCYVCHHGTAHPESIAPPRPPRAPGQGQKPQAAPAGSTPPAPPAGSVPTSPVTTTPPAK
;
A
#
# COMPACT_ATOMS: atom_id res chain seq x y z
N MET A 1 -30.89 -30.51 66.80
CA MET A 1 -30.96 -29.14 66.24
C MET A 1 -29.59 -28.80 65.69
N PHE A 2 -29.33 -29.21 64.46
CA PHE A 2 -27.99 -29.40 63.88
C PHE A 2 -27.47 -28.12 63.21
N ASN A 3 -26.26 -27.71 63.59
CA ASN A 3 -25.18 -27.12 62.79
C ASN A 3 -25.45 -26.00 61.75
N HIS A 4 -26.60 -25.32 61.73
CA HIS A 4 -26.85 -24.22 60.79
C HIS A 4 -25.87 -23.05 60.93
N LYS A 5 -25.43 -22.73 62.16
CA LYS A 5 -24.41 -21.68 62.38
C LYS A 5 -23.04 -22.04 61.80
N LYS A 6 -22.68 -23.33 61.78
CA LYS A 6 -21.40 -23.79 61.20
C LYS A 6 -21.47 -23.81 59.68
N ILE A 7 -22.60 -24.23 59.10
CA ILE A 7 -22.82 -24.26 57.65
C ILE A 7 -22.82 -22.84 57.05
N ILE A 8 -23.42 -21.86 57.72
CA ILE A 8 -23.46 -20.45 57.25
C ILE A 8 -22.05 -19.84 57.23
N VAL A 9 -21.22 -20.11 58.25
CA VAL A 9 -19.85 -19.58 58.32
C VAL A 9 -18.96 -20.21 57.24
N THR A 10 -19.07 -21.51 56.99
CA THR A 10 -18.25 -22.18 55.96
C THR A 10 -18.65 -21.77 54.54
N VAL A 11 -19.94 -21.52 54.27
CA VAL A 11 -20.42 -21.06 52.95
C VAL A 11 -20.02 -19.60 52.68
N CYS A 12 -20.05 -18.72 53.70
CA CYS A 12 -19.56 -17.35 53.54
C CYS A 12 -18.04 -17.30 53.31
N LEU A 13 -17.26 -18.18 53.97
CA LEU A 13 -15.80 -18.20 53.83
C LEU A 13 -15.35 -18.69 52.45
N THR A 14 -16.07 -19.65 51.85
CA THR A 14 -15.74 -20.15 50.51
C THR A 14 -16.20 -19.21 49.41
N ALA A 15 -17.32 -18.49 49.59
CA ALA A 15 -17.77 -17.47 48.64
C ALA A 15 -16.79 -16.29 48.49
N THR A 16 -16.11 -15.89 49.56
CA THR A 16 -15.07 -14.84 49.52
C THR A 16 -13.79 -15.26 48.78
N VAL A 17 -13.44 -16.54 48.78
CA VAL A 17 -12.23 -17.04 48.09
C VAL A 17 -12.45 -17.12 46.58
N VAL A 18 -13.68 -17.37 46.11
CA VAL A 18 -14.00 -17.45 44.66
C VAL A 18 -14.10 -16.06 44.02
N PHE A 19 -14.56 -15.04 44.76
CA PHE A 19 -14.67 -13.68 44.21
C PHE A 19 -13.30 -12.99 44.04
N ALA A 20 -12.30 -13.34 44.86
CA ALA A 20 -10.95 -12.77 44.77
C ALA A 20 -10.13 -13.28 43.56
N ALA A 21 -10.52 -14.40 42.93
CA ALA A 21 -9.76 -15.01 41.83
C ALA A 21 -10.06 -14.42 40.44
N THR A 22 -11.07 -13.53 40.30
CA THR A 22 -11.45 -12.94 39.00
C THR A 22 -10.95 -11.51 38.80
N ALA A 23 -10.38 -10.87 39.83
CA ALA A 23 -9.97 -9.46 39.79
C ALA A 23 -8.61 -9.19 39.11
N SER A 24 -7.88 -10.23 38.68
CA SER A 24 -6.52 -10.09 38.13
C SER A 24 -6.41 -10.15 36.61
N MET A 25 -7.53 -10.18 35.87
CA MET A 25 -7.50 -9.94 34.41
C MET A 25 -7.69 -8.46 34.11
N GLN A 26 -6.83 -7.61 34.65
CA GLN A 26 -6.60 -6.29 34.08
C GLN A 26 -5.88 -6.51 32.75
N THR A 27 -6.64 -6.55 31.67
CA THR A 27 -6.12 -6.46 30.32
C THR A 27 -5.41 -5.11 30.23
N THR A 28 -4.08 -5.13 30.36
CA THR A 28 -3.28 -3.96 30.00
C THR A 28 -3.50 -3.74 28.51
N GLU A 29 -4.32 -2.75 28.18
CA GLU A 29 -4.48 -2.33 26.79
C GLU A 29 -3.07 -1.98 26.28
N PRO A 30 -2.55 -2.68 25.26
CA PRO A 30 -1.17 -2.46 24.83
C PRO A 30 -1.00 -0.99 24.47
N GLU A 31 0.03 -0.38 25.04
CA GLU A 31 0.40 1.02 24.79
C GLU A 31 0.41 1.26 23.27
N LYS A 32 -0.48 2.13 22.79
CA LYS A 32 -0.64 2.36 21.36
C LYS A 32 0.61 3.09 20.86
N PRO A 33 1.33 2.55 19.86
CA PRO A 33 2.58 3.17 19.41
C PRO A 33 2.32 4.57 18.84
N GLU A 34 3.04 5.57 19.35
CA GLU A 34 3.03 6.91 18.78
C GLU A 34 4.06 7.04 17.65
N TRP A 35 3.57 7.20 16.41
CA TRP A 35 4.42 7.32 15.23
C TRP A 35 4.88 8.77 15.00
N LYS A 36 6.20 8.99 14.88
CA LYS A 36 6.79 10.33 14.77
C LYS A 36 6.44 11.10 13.47
N ASN A 37 6.44 10.43 12.31
CA ASN A 37 6.27 11.09 11.00
C ASN A 37 5.42 10.25 10.02
N LEU A 38 4.25 9.81 10.48
CA LEU A 38 3.29 9.06 9.67
C LEU A 38 2.30 10.02 8.99
N LYS A 39 2.45 10.21 7.67
CA LYS A 39 1.69 11.20 6.89
C LYS A 39 0.47 10.63 6.16
N VAL A 40 0.59 9.42 5.60
CA VAL A 40 -0.46 8.86 4.72
C VAL A 40 -1.20 7.70 5.39
N LEU A 41 -0.49 6.77 6.02
CA LEU A 41 -1.09 5.66 6.78
C LEU A 41 -1.82 6.18 8.03
N PRO A 42 -2.81 5.42 8.57
CA PRO A 42 -3.55 5.82 9.76
C PRO A 42 -2.64 6.07 10.96
N LYS A 43 -2.81 7.20 11.66
CA LYS A 43 -1.98 7.55 12.83
C LYS A 43 -2.06 6.54 13.99
N LYS A 44 -3.14 5.75 14.03
CA LYS A 44 -3.40 4.73 15.06
C LYS A 44 -3.16 3.30 14.55
N ILE A 45 -2.47 3.13 13.41
CA ILE A 45 -2.12 1.81 12.89
C ILE A 45 -1.30 1.04 13.94
N SER A 46 -1.58 -0.26 14.10
CA SER A 46 -0.80 -1.11 15.00
C SER A 46 0.62 -1.29 14.47
N LYS A 47 1.56 -1.64 15.35
CA LYS A 47 2.93 -1.94 14.91
C LYS A 47 2.97 -3.09 13.91
N GLN A 48 2.20 -4.15 14.18
CA GLN A 48 2.14 -5.32 13.32
C GLN A 48 1.62 -4.99 11.92
N ASP A 49 0.55 -4.19 11.83
CA ASP A 49 -0.02 -3.80 10.53
C ASP A 49 0.93 -2.87 9.77
N LEU A 50 1.62 -1.96 10.48
CA LEU A 50 2.61 -1.10 9.86
C LEU A 50 3.78 -1.92 9.30
N ASP A 51 4.31 -2.86 10.08
CA ASP A 51 5.40 -3.74 9.65
C ASP A 51 4.97 -4.56 8.43
N LYS A 52 3.74 -5.11 8.44
CA LYS A 52 3.17 -5.85 7.30
C LYS A 52 3.12 -5.00 6.04
N VAL A 53 2.63 -3.77 6.11
CA VAL A 53 2.57 -2.86 4.95
C VAL A 53 3.97 -2.60 4.38
N MET A 54 4.98 -2.44 5.25
CA MET A 54 6.35 -2.22 4.81
C MET A 54 6.96 -3.45 4.15
N ASP A 55 6.66 -4.64 4.66
CA ASP A 55 7.09 -5.91 4.05
C ASP A 55 6.42 -6.13 2.68
N ASP A 56 5.13 -5.83 2.56
CA ASP A 56 4.41 -5.92 1.28
C ASP A 56 5.06 -4.99 0.23
N TRP A 57 5.51 -3.79 0.61
CA TRP A 57 6.21 -2.87 -0.31
C TRP A 57 7.61 -3.35 -0.65
N ARG A 58 8.35 -3.85 0.35
CA ARG A 58 9.68 -4.43 0.15
C ARG A 58 9.62 -5.51 -0.93
N ASP A 59 8.64 -6.40 -0.83
CA ASP A 59 8.49 -7.53 -1.74
C ASP A 59 7.95 -7.08 -3.10
N ALA A 60 6.98 -6.16 -3.12
CA ALA A 60 6.42 -5.66 -4.37
C ALA A 60 7.43 -4.92 -5.25
N LEU A 61 8.39 -4.21 -4.63
CA LEU A 61 9.42 -3.43 -5.32
C LEU A 61 10.75 -4.20 -5.46
N GLY A 62 10.91 -5.34 -4.79
CA GLY A 62 12.15 -6.11 -4.79
C GLY A 62 13.33 -5.39 -4.11
N VAL A 63 13.06 -4.60 -3.08
CA VAL A 63 14.08 -3.76 -2.40
C VAL A 63 14.30 -4.19 -0.94
N ARG A 64 15.10 -3.42 -0.20
CA ARG A 64 15.29 -3.55 1.26
C ARG A 64 14.94 -2.22 1.93
N CYS A 65 14.73 -2.22 3.24
CA CYS A 65 14.23 -1.04 3.97
C CYS A 65 15.09 0.22 3.77
N GLY A 66 16.41 0.08 3.61
CA GLY A 66 17.34 1.21 3.34
C GLY A 66 17.17 1.86 1.95
N PHE A 67 16.38 1.26 1.05
CA PHE A 67 15.99 1.88 -0.20
C PHE A 67 15.09 3.10 0.04
N CYS A 68 14.14 3.02 0.97
CA CYS A 68 13.26 4.14 1.30
C CYS A 68 13.71 4.89 2.57
N HIS A 69 14.26 4.19 3.57
CA HIS A 69 14.60 4.78 4.85
C HIS A 69 16.05 5.23 4.92
N ALA A 70 16.25 6.44 5.46
CA ALA A 70 17.59 6.96 5.71
C ALA A 70 18.31 6.12 6.77
N ARG A 71 19.64 6.04 6.68
CA ARG A 71 20.46 5.42 7.73
C ARG A 71 20.83 6.49 8.77
N ASN A 72 20.63 6.19 10.04
CA ASN A 72 21.17 6.99 11.13
C ASN A 72 22.64 6.57 11.37
N ALA A 73 23.56 7.54 11.27
CA ALA A 73 25.00 7.30 11.33
C ALA A 73 25.48 6.87 12.72
N GLU A 74 24.85 7.39 13.78
CA GLU A 74 25.25 7.12 15.17
C GLU A 74 24.85 5.71 15.61
N THR A 75 23.62 5.31 15.28
CA THR A 75 23.03 4.04 15.74
C THR A 75 23.26 2.89 14.77
N ASN A 76 23.77 3.16 13.56
CA ASN A 76 23.85 2.20 12.46
C ASN A 76 22.52 1.50 12.16
N LYS A 77 21.38 2.15 12.45
CA LYS A 77 20.02 1.67 12.18
C LYS A 77 19.30 2.56 11.19
N ASN A 78 18.19 2.09 10.64
CA ASN A 78 17.36 2.92 9.77
C ASN A 78 16.62 3.96 10.63
N ASP A 79 16.67 5.21 10.21
CA ASP A 79 15.78 6.26 10.69
C ASP A 79 14.47 6.21 9.91
N PHE A 80 13.49 5.54 10.51
CA PHE A 80 12.17 5.37 9.89
C PHE A 80 11.36 6.67 9.82
N ALA A 81 11.68 7.67 10.65
CA ALA A 81 10.98 8.95 10.69
C ALA A 81 11.53 9.94 9.65
N SER A 82 12.83 9.89 9.37
CA SER A 82 13.50 10.81 8.44
C SER A 82 12.95 10.75 7.01
N ASP A 83 12.85 11.92 6.39
CA ASP A 83 12.46 12.14 4.99
C ASP A 83 13.66 12.52 4.11
N ALA A 84 14.88 12.28 4.56
CA ALA A 84 16.11 12.65 3.85
C ALA A 84 16.28 11.92 2.49
N LYS A 85 15.59 10.79 2.29
CA LYS A 85 15.60 10.02 1.05
C LYS A 85 14.39 10.35 0.17
N PRO A 86 14.57 10.75 -1.10
CA PRO A 86 13.46 11.09 -2.00
C PRO A 86 12.51 9.91 -2.27
N GLU A 87 13.00 8.67 -2.21
CA GLU A 87 12.24 7.45 -2.45
C GLU A 87 11.06 7.31 -1.47
N LYS A 88 11.22 7.78 -0.23
CA LYS A 88 10.14 7.76 0.77
C LYS A 88 8.98 8.67 0.37
N GLU A 89 9.28 9.84 -0.17
CA GLU A 89 8.27 10.78 -0.63
C GLU A 89 7.59 10.29 -1.91
N ALA A 90 8.35 9.67 -2.82
CA ALA A 90 7.78 8.97 -3.97
C ALA A 90 6.82 7.85 -3.54
N ALA A 91 7.20 7.02 -2.57
CA ALA A 91 6.34 5.96 -2.03
C ALA A 91 5.01 6.51 -1.47
N ARG A 92 5.04 7.64 -0.74
CA ARG A 92 3.80 8.30 -0.24
C ARG A 92 2.87 8.75 -1.36
N LYS A 93 3.44 9.31 -2.43
CA LYS A 93 2.68 9.72 -3.62
C LYS A 93 2.03 8.51 -4.29
N MET A 94 2.79 7.43 -4.46
CA MET A 94 2.28 6.17 -5.03
C MET A 94 1.15 5.59 -4.17
N MET A 95 1.33 5.55 -2.86
CA MET A 95 0.31 5.05 -1.92
C MET A 95 -0.98 5.87 -1.98
N THR A 96 -0.86 7.19 -2.16
CA THR A 96 -2.02 8.08 -2.35
C THR A 96 -2.71 7.83 -3.69
N MET A 97 -1.94 7.60 -4.75
CA MET A 97 -2.45 7.30 -6.09
C MET A 97 -3.23 5.98 -6.10
N THR A 98 -2.64 4.90 -5.57
CA THR A 98 -3.28 3.58 -5.54
C THR A 98 -4.52 3.57 -4.67
N ALA A 99 -4.49 4.20 -3.49
CA ALA A 99 -5.68 4.35 -2.64
C ALA A 99 -6.82 5.08 -3.39
N LYS A 100 -6.51 6.15 -4.13
CA LYS A 100 -7.50 6.85 -4.97
C LYS A 100 -8.06 5.97 -6.08
N ILE A 101 -7.22 5.21 -6.78
CA ILE A 101 -7.66 4.30 -7.85
C ILE A 101 -8.57 3.21 -7.29
N ASN A 102 -8.16 2.55 -6.21
CA ASN A 102 -8.92 1.50 -5.54
C ASN A 102 -10.26 2.01 -5.03
N SER A 103 -10.26 3.16 -4.37
CA SER A 103 -11.48 3.81 -3.90
C SER A 103 -12.43 4.15 -5.05
N LYS A 104 -11.92 4.75 -6.13
CA LYS A 104 -12.74 5.29 -7.21
C LYS A 104 -13.32 4.18 -8.09
N TYR A 105 -12.55 3.16 -8.41
CA TYR A 105 -12.91 2.19 -9.46
C TYR A 105 -13.21 0.79 -8.94
N PHE A 106 -12.69 0.42 -7.76
CA PHE A 106 -12.82 -0.94 -7.23
C PHE A 106 -13.68 -1.00 -5.96
N LYS A 107 -14.32 0.12 -5.58
CA LYS A 107 -15.18 0.26 -4.40
C LYS A 107 -14.48 -0.20 -3.10
N ALA A 108 -13.16 -0.12 -3.06
CA ALA A 108 -12.42 -0.32 -1.83
C ALA A 108 -12.74 0.82 -0.86
N ASP A 109 -12.69 0.53 0.44
CA ASP A 109 -12.83 1.55 1.46
C ASP A 109 -11.76 2.65 1.24
N LYS A 110 -12.18 3.91 1.31
CA LYS A 110 -11.29 5.07 1.14
C LYS A 110 -10.27 5.16 2.26
N ASP A 111 -10.61 4.60 3.42
CA ASP A 111 -9.78 4.57 4.60
C ASP A 111 -8.88 3.32 4.64
N ASP A 112 -9.11 2.35 3.76
CA ASP A 112 -8.23 1.20 3.59
C ASP A 112 -6.99 1.57 2.78
N LYS A 113 -5.99 2.02 3.53
CA LYS A 113 -4.65 2.35 3.03
C LYS A 113 -3.67 1.19 3.19
N THR A 114 -4.15 0.01 3.60
CA THR A 114 -3.33 -1.18 3.82
C THR A 114 -3.09 -1.96 2.52
N MET A 115 -3.67 -1.52 1.40
CA MET A 115 -3.40 -2.03 0.05
C MET A 115 -3.78 -3.51 -0.15
N THR A 116 -4.78 -4.00 0.58
CA THR A 116 -5.45 -5.30 0.37
C THR A 116 -6.40 -5.31 -0.85
N ALA A 117 -6.45 -4.20 -1.59
CA ALA A 117 -7.37 -3.94 -2.70
C ALA A 117 -6.82 -4.42 -4.07
N ALA A 118 -7.63 -4.24 -5.13
CA ALA A 118 -7.36 -4.75 -6.47
C ALA A 118 -6.05 -4.23 -7.11
N ILE A 119 -5.71 -2.96 -6.90
CA ILE A 119 -4.45 -2.37 -7.39
C ILE A 119 -3.46 -2.25 -6.25
N THR A 120 -2.44 -3.10 -6.26
CA THR A 120 -1.32 -3.07 -5.31
C THR A 120 -0.05 -2.54 -5.98
N CYS A 121 1.00 -2.31 -5.19
CA CYS A 121 2.31 -1.90 -5.71
C CYS A 121 2.85 -2.94 -6.72
N TYR A 122 2.57 -4.23 -6.48
CA TYR A 122 3.07 -5.32 -7.33
C TYR A 122 2.51 -5.28 -8.74
N VAL A 123 1.27 -4.81 -8.94
CA VAL A 123 0.61 -4.74 -10.27
C VAL A 123 1.44 -3.98 -11.31
N CYS A 124 2.23 -2.99 -10.88
CA CYS A 124 3.11 -2.25 -11.77
C CYS A 124 4.58 -2.63 -11.56
N HIS A 125 5.01 -2.79 -10.30
CA HIS A 125 6.42 -2.99 -9.99
C HIS A 125 6.93 -4.39 -10.29
N HIS A 126 6.10 -5.44 -10.17
CA HIS A 126 6.49 -6.82 -10.44
C HIS A 126 7.84 -7.24 -9.81
N GLY A 127 8.15 -6.75 -8.60
CA GLY A 127 9.41 -7.04 -7.93
C GLY A 127 10.60 -6.19 -8.38
N THR A 128 10.37 -5.08 -9.09
CA THR A 128 11.41 -4.13 -9.50
C THR A 128 11.12 -2.73 -8.97
N ALA A 129 12.16 -2.01 -8.55
CA ALA A 129 12.00 -0.67 -7.99
C ALA A 129 11.51 0.36 -9.02
N HIS A 130 11.84 0.13 -10.29
CA HIS A 130 11.48 1.01 -11.40
C HIS A 130 10.77 0.18 -12.47
N PRO A 131 9.43 0.30 -12.57
CA PRO A 131 8.66 -0.34 -13.62
C PRO A 131 9.15 0.11 -15.01
N GLU A 132 9.17 -0.80 -15.97
CA GLU A 132 9.38 -0.46 -17.38
C GLU A 132 8.17 0.34 -17.89
N SER A 133 8.44 1.46 -18.55
CA SER A 133 7.42 2.35 -19.11
C SER A 133 7.34 2.26 -20.64
N ILE A 134 8.30 1.59 -21.27
CA ILE A 134 8.41 1.43 -22.71
C ILE A 134 8.11 -0.01 -23.07
N ALA A 135 7.10 -0.21 -23.92
CA ALA A 135 6.79 -1.53 -24.45
C ALA A 135 7.99 -2.06 -25.26
N PRO A 136 8.28 -3.38 -25.18
CA PRO A 136 9.33 -3.97 -26.01
C PRO A 136 9.00 -3.77 -27.50
N PRO A 137 10.02 -3.66 -28.36
CA PRO A 137 9.81 -3.51 -29.79
C PRO A 137 8.97 -4.67 -30.33
N ARG A 138 8.02 -4.36 -31.21
CA ARG A 138 7.22 -5.41 -31.86
C ARG A 138 8.15 -6.31 -32.69
N PRO A 139 8.05 -7.64 -32.57
CA PRO A 139 8.85 -8.52 -33.41
C PRO A 139 8.52 -8.30 -34.89
N PRO A 140 9.49 -8.54 -35.81
CA PRO A 140 9.23 -8.47 -37.24
C PRO A 140 8.06 -9.37 -37.61
N ARG A 141 7.18 -8.86 -38.47
CA ARG A 141 6.04 -9.64 -38.96
C ARG A 141 6.56 -10.82 -39.78
N ALA A 142 6.08 -12.03 -39.49
CA ALA A 142 6.42 -13.19 -40.28
C ALA A 142 6.04 -12.96 -41.77
N PRO A 143 6.91 -13.30 -42.73
CA PRO A 143 6.57 -13.22 -44.15
C PRO A 143 5.29 -14.02 -44.44
N GLY A 144 4.34 -13.40 -45.16
CA GLY A 144 3.09 -14.06 -45.55
C GLY A 144 1.90 -13.86 -44.61
N GLN A 145 2.09 -13.28 -43.42
CA GLN A 145 0.96 -12.79 -42.63
C GLN A 145 0.54 -11.41 -43.15
N GLY A 146 -0.04 -11.30 -44.34
CA GLY A 146 -0.77 -10.10 -44.71
C GLY A 146 -1.89 -9.86 -43.70
N GLN A 147 -2.12 -8.63 -43.25
CA GLN A 147 -3.32 -8.32 -42.47
C GLN A 147 -4.48 -8.65 -43.40
N LYS A 148 -5.26 -9.71 -43.14
CA LYS A 148 -6.61 -9.73 -43.70
C LYS A 148 -7.24 -8.41 -43.28
N PRO A 149 -7.79 -7.59 -44.19
CA PRO A 149 -8.49 -6.39 -43.80
C PRO A 149 -9.49 -6.79 -42.71
N GLN A 150 -9.24 -6.33 -41.50
CA GLN A 150 -10.19 -6.54 -40.42
C GLN A 150 -11.38 -5.69 -40.82
N ALA A 151 -12.49 -6.33 -41.19
CA ALA A 151 -13.71 -5.61 -41.53
C ALA A 151 -13.98 -4.65 -40.37
N ALA A 152 -14.02 -3.34 -40.68
CA ALA A 152 -14.39 -2.35 -39.69
C ALA A 152 -15.75 -2.79 -39.10
N PRO A 153 -15.95 -2.73 -37.78
CA PRO A 153 -17.26 -2.97 -37.21
C PRO A 153 -18.23 -2.00 -37.90
N ALA A 154 -19.26 -2.56 -38.55
CA ALA A 154 -20.27 -1.76 -39.23
C ALA A 154 -20.93 -0.83 -38.19
N GLY A 155 -20.66 0.48 -38.27
CA GLY A 155 -21.33 1.49 -37.45
C GLY A 155 -20.44 2.48 -36.70
N SER A 156 -19.11 2.37 -36.73
CA SER A 156 -18.24 3.39 -36.11
C SER A 156 -17.71 4.38 -37.14
N THR A 157 -18.52 5.37 -37.55
CA THR A 157 -17.98 6.59 -38.16
C THR A 157 -17.56 7.51 -37.01
N PRO A 158 -16.26 7.79 -36.81
CA PRO A 158 -15.86 8.79 -35.84
C PRO A 158 -16.42 10.16 -36.26
N PRO A 159 -16.94 10.98 -35.34
CA PRO A 159 -17.33 12.34 -35.69
C PRO A 159 -16.11 13.09 -36.23
N ALA A 160 -16.32 13.82 -37.33
CA ALA A 160 -15.27 14.64 -37.94
C ALA A 160 -14.74 15.66 -36.90
N PRO A 161 -13.42 15.82 -36.75
CA PRO A 161 -12.88 16.87 -35.92
C PRO A 161 -13.28 18.25 -36.49
N PRO A 162 -13.55 19.26 -35.64
CA PRO A 162 -13.87 20.59 -36.11
C PRO A 162 -12.71 21.15 -36.94
N ALA A 163 -13.04 21.70 -38.11
CA ALA A 163 -12.08 22.32 -38.99
C ALA A 163 -11.45 23.55 -38.31
N GLY A 164 -10.15 23.48 -38.05
CA GLY A 164 -9.34 24.65 -37.69
C GLY A 164 -8.81 24.65 -36.26
N SER A 165 -7.75 23.87 -36.01
CA SER A 165 -6.62 24.29 -35.16
C SER A 165 -5.57 23.19 -35.13
N VAL A 166 -4.74 23.10 -36.17
CA VAL A 166 -3.42 22.49 -36.02
C VAL A 166 -2.42 23.63 -36.16
N PRO A 167 -1.83 24.14 -35.07
CA PRO A 167 -0.65 24.98 -35.19
C PRO A 167 0.50 24.11 -35.69
N THR A 168 0.96 24.38 -36.91
CA THR A 168 2.18 23.80 -37.46
C THR A 168 3.39 24.43 -36.77
N SER A 169 3.91 23.77 -35.74
CA SER A 169 5.27 24.08 -35.25
C SER A 169 6.25 23.10 -35.92
N PRO A 170 7.31 23.60 -36.59
CA PRO A 170 8.32 22.72 -37.18
C PRO A 170 9.20 22.13 -36.09
N VAL A 171 9.23 20.79 -36.00
CA VAL A 171 10.19 20.05 -35.19
C VAL A 171 11.58 20.26 -35.79
N THR A 172 12.43 21.03 -35.11
CA THR A 172 13.85 21.14 -35.46
C THR A 172 14.58 19.94 -34.86
N THR A 173 14.98 19.00 -35.70
CA THR A 173 15.85 17.87 -35.30
C THR A 173 17.31 18.30 -35.45
N THR A 174 17.98 18.59 -34.34
CA THR A 174 19.46 18.64 -34.31
C THR A 174 19.99 17.24 -33.97
N PRO A 175 20.85 16.64 -34.80
CA PRO A 175 21.46 15.34 -34.48
C PRO A 175 22.57 15.49 -33.41
N PRO A 176 22.83 14.45 -32.60
CA PRO A 176 23.85 14.51 -31.55
C PRO A 176 25.27 14.50 -32.14
N ALA A 177 26.15 15.31 -31.55
CA ALA A 177 27.56 15.36 -31.90
C ALA A 177 28.30 14.07 -31.48
N LYS A 178 29.33 13.74 -32.26
CA LYS A 178 30.26 12.62 -32.06
C LYS A 178 31.10 12.78 -30.80
#